data_AF-A0A961XAN3-F1
#
_entry.id   AF-A0A961XAN3-F1
#
_cell.length_a   1.000
_cell.length_b   1.000
_cell.length_c   1.000
_cell.angle_alpha   90.00
_cell.angle_beta   90.00
_cell.angle_gamma   90.00
#
_symmetry.space_group_name_H-M   'P 1'
#
loop_
_entity.id
_entity.type
_entity.pdbx_description
1 polymer ?
#
loop_
_entity_poly.entity_id
_entity_poly.type
_entity_poly.pdbx_seq_one_letter_code
_entity_poly.pdbx_strand_id
1 'polypeptide(L)' 'MRTQLGGGPEYNLARNWAKRGRPLNGPRVGAVAVWSHHVGLITGKTKDGQWVVRSGNDGGRVRERPRSVAGAVFRKV' A
#
# COMPACT_ATOMS: atom_id res chain seq x y z
N MET A 1 8.54 0.02 -0.98
CA MET A 1 7.72 -1.15 -1.39
C MET A 1 8.41 -2.07 -2.40
N ARG A 2 9.32 -1.57 -3.27
CA ARG A 2 10.02 -2.43 -4.24
C ARG A 2 10.80 -3.59 -3.62
N THR A 3 11.33 -3.41 -2.41
CA THR A 3 12.04 -4.47 -1.67
C THR A 3 11.13 -5.60 -1.18
N GLN A 4 9.81 -5.37 -1.13
CA GLN A 4 8.82 -6.35 -0.69
C GLN A 4 8.09 -7.02 -1.86
N LEU A 5 7.86 -6.28 -2.96
CA LEU A 5 7.03 -6.72 -4.09
C LEU A 5 7.80 -6.73 -5.43
N GLY A 6 9.12 -6.55 -5.42
CA GLY A 6 9.95 -6.46 -6.63
C GLY A 6 9.73 -5.20 -7.46
N GLY A 7 10.36 -5.12 -8.63
CA GLY A 7 10.29 -4.01 -9.59
C GLY A 7 11.50 -3.06 -9.54
N GLY A 8 11.58 -2.15 -10.52
CA GLY A 8 12.70 -1.24 -10.69
C GLY A 8 12.60 0.08 -9.91
N PRO A 9 13.58 0.99 -10.08
CA PRO A 9 13.64 2.30 -9.41
C PRO A 9 12.43 3.22 -9.67
N GLU A 10 11.70 3.02 -10.77
CA GLU A 10 10.45 3.71 -11.08
C GLU A 10 9.42 3.54 -9.96
N TYR A 11 9.47 2.43 -9.22
CA TYR A 11 8.60 2.16 -8.08
C TYR A 11 9.10 2.76 -6.75
N ASN A 12 10.10 3.63 -6.77
CA ASN A 12 10.42 4.49 -5.62
C ASN A 12 9.36 5.60 -5.45
N LEU A 13 8.71 6.03 -6.55
CA LEU A 13 7.61 7.01 -6.50
C LEU A 13 6.28 6.30 -6.22
N ALA A 14 5.58 6.73 -5.16
CA ALA A 14 4.29 6.17 -4.77
C ALA A 14 3.27 6.13 -5.92
N ARG A 15 3.11 7.25 -6.64
CA ARG A 15 2.17 7.38 -7.77
C ARG A 15 2.34 6.30 -8.86
N ASN A 16 3.56 5.79 -9.07
CA ASN A 16 3.81 4.79 -10.10
C ASN A 16 3.22 3.42 -9.74
N TRP A 17 3.00 3.16 -8.45
CA TRP A 17 2.31 1.94 -8.00
C TRP A 17 0.85 1.91 -8.45
N ALA A 18 0.20 3.06 -8.64
CA ALA A 18 -1.21 3.13 -9.09
C ALA A 18 -1.42 2.51 -10.48
N LYS A 19 -0.35 2.43 -11.29
CA LYS A 19 -0.37 1.84 -12.63
C LYS A 19 0.04 0.35 -12.64
N ARG A 20 0.52 -0.17 -11.51
CA ARG A 20 1.05 -1.54 -11.43
C ARG A 20 -0.08 -2.56 -11.20
N GLY A 21 0.07 -3.74 -11.80
CA GLY A 21 -0.88 -4.84 -11.64
C GLY A 21 -2.29 -4.47 -12.11
N ARG A 22 -3.32 -5.06 -11.50
CA ARG A 22 -4.74 -4.83 -11.85
C ARG A 22 -5.48 -3.96 -10.82
N PRO A 23 -6.44 -3.12 -11.25
CA PRO A 23 -7.28 -2.35 -10.32
C PRO A 23 -8.13 -3.27 -9.43
N LEU A 24 -8.45 -2.79 -8.23
CA LEU A 24 -9.41 -3.40 -7.31
C LEU A 24 -10.50 -2.39 -6.94
N ASN A 25 -11.72 -2.88 -6.75
CA ASN A 25 -12.89 -2.05 -6.42
C ASN A 25 -12.95 -1.61 -4.95
N GLY A 26 -11.85 -1.75 -4.19
CA GLY A 26 -11.81 -1.36 -2.79
C GLY A 26 -10.71 -2.04 -1.97
N PRO A 27 -10.58 -1.64 -0.68
CA PRO A 27 -9.58 -2.17 0.21
C PRO A 27 -9.87 -3.63 0.58
N ARG A 28 -8.82 -4.45 0.61
CA ARG A 28 -8.83 -5.83 1.09
C ARG A 28 -7.41 -6.26 1.43
N VAL A 29 -7.28 -7.30 2.26
CA VAL A 29 -5.97 -7.92 2.54
C VAL A 29 -5.32 -8.36 1.22
N GLY A 30 -4.03 -8.07 1.09
CA GLY A 30 -3.24 -8.28 -0.12
C GLY A 30 -3.33 -7.15 -1.15
N ALA A 31 -4.20 -6.16 -0.95
CA ALA A 31 -4.22 -4.98 -1.83
C ALA A 31 -3.06 -4.04 -1.51
N VAL A 32 -2.40 -3.54 -2.56
CA VAL A 32 -1.50 -2.40 -2.46
C VAL A 32 -2.35 -1.14 -2.47
N ALA A 33 -2.35 -0.42 -1.35
CA ALA A 33 -2.98 0.89 -1.21
C ALA A 33 -1.97 1.97 -1.64
N VAL A 34 -2.38 2.79 -2.61
CA VAL A 34 -1.54 3.84 -3.20
C VAL A 34 -2.18 5.20 -2.96
N TRP A 35 -1.46 6.05 -2.25
CA TRP A 35 -1.77 7.47 -2.06
C TRP A 35 -0.83 8.31 -2.93
N SER A 36 -1.12 9.62 -3.06
CA SER A 36 -0.29 10.55 -3.84
C SER A 36 1.19 10.53 -3.43
N HIS A 37 1.48 10.41 -2.13
CA HIS A 37 2.83 10.46 -1.57
C HIS A 37 3.26 9.22 -0.78
N HIS A 38 2.41 8.19 -0.71
CA HIS A 38 2.70 6.99 0.08
C HIS A 38 2.17 5.73 -0.59
N VAL A 39 2.76 4.59 -0.25
CA VAL A 39 2.28 3.27 -0.69
C VAL A 39 2.51 2.23 0.40
N GLY A 40 1.55 1.32 0.55
CA GLY A 40 1.66 0.20 1.49
C GLY A 40 0.81 -0.98 1.08
N LEU A 41 1.11 -2.14 1.66
CA LEU A 41 0.35 -3.37 1.50
C LEU A 41 -0.65 -3.49 2.66
N ILE A 42 -1.93 -3.71 2.36
CA ILE A 42 -2.91 -4.06 3.38
C ILE A 42 -2.67 -5.50 3.82
N THR A 43 -2.31 -5.69 5.08
CA THR A 43 -1.99 -7.01 5.66
C THR A 43 -3.12 -7.54 6.54
N GLY A 44 -4.01 -6.67 7.01
CA GLY A 44 -5.09 -7.08 7.90
C GLY A 44 -6.10 -5.96 8.16
N LYS A 45 -7.03 -6.25 9.06
CA LYS A 45 -8.01 -5.29 9.58
C LYS A 45 -8.10 -5.49 11.09
N THR A 46 -8.10 -4.40 11.85
CA THR A 46 -8.26 -4.45 13.30
C THR A 46 -9.71 -4.78 13.66
N LYS A 47 -9.97 -5.16 14.93
CA LYS A 47 -11.32 -5.50 15.40
C LYS A 47 -12.30 -4.32 15.29
N ASP A 48 -11.80 -3.10 15.49
CA ASP A 48 -12.49 -1.82 15.34
C ASP A 48 -12.58 -1.33 13.88
N GLY A 49 -12.11 -2.13 12.91
CA GLY A 49 -12.35 -1.90 11.49
C GLY A 49 -11.32 -1.05 10.76
N GLN A 50 -10.21 -0.66 11.40
CA GLN A 50 -9.11 0.03 10.74
C GLN A 50 -8.28 -0.94 9.91
N TRP A 51 -7.78 -0.49 8.76
CA TRP A 51 -6.88 -1.32 7.94
C TRP A 51 -5.47 -1.31 8.52
N VAL A 52 -4.86 -2.49 8.61
CA VAL A 52 -3.45 -2.64 8.96
C VAL A 52 -2.64 -2.60 7.68
N VAL A 53 -1.69 -1.66 7.61
CA VAL A 53 -0.91 -1.40 6.40
C VAL A 53 0.58 -1.56 6.70
N ARG A 54 1.23 -2.49 6.00
CA ARG A 54 2.69 -2.60 5.95
C ARG A 54 3.25 -1.64 4.92
N SER A 55 4.05 -0.69 5.38
CA SER A 55 4.65 0.37 4.57
C SER A 55 6.17 0.20 4.55
N GLY A 56 6.77 0.29 3.36
CA GLY A 56 8.24 0.15 3.23
C GLY A 56 9.04 1.38 3.66
N ASN A 57 8.41 2.56 3.70
CA ASN A 57 9.04 3.82 4.10
C ASN A 57 8.05 4.68 4.90
N ASP A 58 7.72 4.26 6.11
CA ASP A 58 6.89 5.02 7.05
C ASP A 58 7.80 5.61 8.13
N GLY A 59 8.21 6.87 7.91
CA GLY A 59 9.20 7.55 8.75
C GLY A 59 10.61 6.96 8.63
N GLY A 60 11.04 6.59 7.41
CA GLY A 60 12.37 6.03 7.15
C GLY A 60 12.52 4.55 7.52
N ARG A 61 11.44 3.88 7.95
CA ARG A 61 11.47 2.48 8.39
C ARG A 61 10.33 1.68 7.76
N VAL A 62 10.51 0.36 7.75
CA VAL A 62 9.39 -0.56 7.49
C VAL A 62 8.52 -0.60 8.74
N ARG A 63 7.23 -0.31 8.61
CA ARG A 63 6.25 -0.37 9.71
C ARG A 63 4.97 -1.01 9.26
N GLU A 64 4.32 -1.69 10.18
CA GLU A 64 2.99 -2.27 10.00
C GLU A 64 2.09 -1.76 11.12
N ARG A 65 1.04 -1.01 10.77
CA ARG A 65 0.16 -0.38 11.76
C ARG A 65 -1.21 -0.02 11.18
N PRO A 66 -2.22 0.22 12.04
CA PRO A 66 -3.50 0.77 11.61
C PRO A 66 -3.32 2.09 10.87
N ARG A 67 -4.03 2.26 9.75
CA ARG A 67 -4.00 3.48 8.94
C ARG A 67 -5.32 3.64 8.17
N SER A 68 -5.76 4.88 8.02
CA SER A 68 -6.84 5.23 7.10
C SER A 68 -6.41 4.98 5.66
N VAL A 69 -7.29 4.36 4.87
CA VAL A 69 -7.11 4.14 3.42
C VAL A 69 -7.99 5.06 2.57
N ALA A 70 -8.57 6.09 3.18
CA ALA A 70 -9.30 7.11 2.46
C ALA A 70 -8.39 7.77 1.40
N GLY A 71 -8.95 7.99 0.20
CA GLY A 71 -8.23 8.58 -0.94
C GLY A 71 -7.19 7.67 -1.60
N ALA A 72 -7.00 6.43 -1.12
CA ALA A 72 -6.12 5.48 -1.79
C ALA A 72 -6.81 4.83 -3.00
N VAL A 73 -6.03 4.53 -4.03
CA VAL A 73 -6.42 3.54 -5.05
C VAL A 73 -5.84 2.18 -4.70
N PHE A 74 -6.54 1.11 -5.06
CA PHE A 74 -6.19 -0.24 -4.67
C PHE A 74 -5.77 -1.07 -5.87
N ARG A 75 -4.61 -1.72 -5.77
CA ARG A 75 -4.03 -2.56 -6.81
C ARG A 75 -3.79 -3.97 -6.30
N LYS A 76 -4.01 -4.96 -7.15
CA LYS A 76 -3.42 -6.29 -6.95
C LYS A 76 -2.16 -6.37 -7.80
N VAL A 77 -1.02 -6.41 -7.12
CA VAL A 77 0.33 -6.48 -7.69
C VAL A 77 0.83 -7.91 -7.65
#